data_AF-A0A963QYJ4-F1
#
_entry.id   AF-A0A963QYJ4-F1
#
_cell.length_a   1.000
_cell.length_b   1.000
_cell.length_c   1.000
_cell.angle_alpha   90.00
_cell.angle_beta   90.00
_cell.angle_gamma   90.00
#
_symmetry.space_group_name_H-M   'P 1'
#
loop_
_entity.id
_entity.type
_entity.pdbx_description
1 polymer ?
#
loop_
_entity_poly.entity_id
_entity_poly.type
_entity_poly.pdbx_seq_one_letter_code
_entity_poly.pdbx_strand_id
1 'polypeptide(L)'
;MAGNSFGELFRFTTWGESHGLAIGCVVDGVPSRIPLAEADIQHWLDRRRPGTSKFTTQRQEPDRVEILSGVFEGVTTGAPVSLLIRNEDQRSKDYGEIAERYRPGHADITYDMKYGIRDYR
;
A
#
# COMPACT_ATOMS: atom_id res chain seq x y z
N MET A 1 10.62 8.27 13.09
CA MET A 1 10.59 9.03 11.81
C MET A 1 9.15 9.44 11.55
N ALA A 2 8.85 10.74 11.51
CA ALA A 2 7.53 11.23 11.14
C ALA A 2 7.54 11.51 9.64
N GLY A 3 7.12 10.54 8.83
CA GLY A 3 7.11 10.67 7.38
C GLY A 3 6.74 9.35 6.70
N ASN A 4 6.33 9.43 5.45
CA ASN A 4 6.00 8.30 4.58
C ASN A 4 7.15 7.94 3.62
N SER A 5 8.31 8.56 3.76
CA SER A 5 9.51 8.33 2.95
C SER A 5 10.63 7.68 3.74
N PHE A 6 11.29 6.70 3.14
CA PHE A 6 12.39 5.95 3.74
C PHE A 6 13.56 5.85 2.74
N GLY A 7 14.79 6.01 3.24
CA GLY A 7 16.00 6.04 2.42
C GLY A 7 16.46 7.46 2.05
N GLU A 8 17.64 7.56 1.44
CA GLU A 8 18.28 8.83 1.07
C GLU A 8 18.51 8.91 -0.45
N LEU A 9 19.47 8.13 -0.97
CA LEU A 9 19.73 8.03 -2.41
C LEU A 9 18.73 7.09 -3.09
N PHE A 10 18.60 5.87 -2.57
CA PHE A 10 17.52 4.96 -2.94
C PHE A 10 16.40 5.14 -1.92
N ARG A 11 15.29 5.73 -2.35
CA ARG A 11 14.24 6.21 -1.46
C ARG A 11 12.87 5.78 -1.95
N PHE A 12 12.05 5.23 -1.07
CA PHE A 12 10.65 4.97 -1.40
C PHE A 12 9.72 5.84 -0.55
N THR A 13 8.63 6.29 -1.16
CA THR A 13 7.57 7.08 -0.52
C THR A 13 6.24 6.38 -0.73
N THR A 14 5.54 6.03 0.35
CA THR A 14 4.23 5.35 0.26
C THR A 14 3.08 6.35 0.27
N TRP A 15 1.96 5.99 -0.34
CA TRP A 15 0.75 6.80 -0.36
C TRP A 15 -0.50 5.92 -0.37
N GLY A 16 -1.64 6.52 -0.02
CA GLY A 16 -2.94 5.88 0.04
C GLY A 16 -3.27 5.25 1.39
N GLU A 17 -4.56 5.01 1.59
CA GLU A 17 -5.14 4.44 2.80
C GLU A 17 -5.68 3.03 2.51
N SER A 18 -5.76 2.17 3.53
CA SER A 18 -6.28 0.79 3.38
C SER A 18 -7.73 0.73 2.90
N HIS A 19 -8.49 1.81 3.06
CA HIS A 19 -9.87 1.98 2.63
C HIS A 19 -10.02 3.06 1.53
N GLY A 20 -8.90 3.51 0.96
CA GLY A 20 -8.90 4.36 -0.23
C GLY A 20 -9.10 3.53 -1.50
N LEU A 21 -9.26 4.17 -2.66
CA LEU A 21 -9.42 3.45 -3.94
C LEU A 21 -8.21 2.58 -4.31
N ALA A 22 -7.03 3.00 -3.88
CA ALA A 22 -5.77 2.33 -4.14
C ALA A 22 -4.73 2.76 -3.11
N ILE A 23 -3.68 1.96 -3.00
CA ILE A 23 -2.44 2.29 -2.33
C ILE A 23 -1.29 2.23 -3.33
N GLY A 24 -0.16 2.80 -2.97
CA GLY A 24 1.01 2.72 -3.83
C GLY A 24 2.26 3.27 -3.20
N CYS A 25 3.31 3.28 -3.99
CA CYS A 25 4.54 3.95 -3.63
C CYS A 25 5.27 4.49 -4.86
N VAL A 26 6.16 5.44 -4.63
CA VAL A 26 7.12 5.91 -5.62
C VAL A 26 8.51 5.57 -5.11
N VAL A 27 9.30 4.88 -5.93
CA VAL A 27 10.69 4.51 -5.66
C VAL A 27 11.60 5.39 -6.53
N ASP A 28 12.43 6.18 -5.86
CA ASP A 28 13.37 7.13 -6.44
C ASP A 28 14.81 6.62 -6.28
N GLY A 29 15.70 7.06 -7.17
CA GLY A 29 17.10 6.64 -7.19
C GLY A 29 17.35 5.22 -7.73
N VAL A 30 16.39 4.67 -8.47
CA VAL A 30 16.57 3.39 -9.18
C VAL A 30 17.55 3.59 -10.33
N PRO A 31 18.68 2.85 -10.43
CA PRO A 31 19.56 2.94 -11.59
C PRO A 31 18.84 2.56 -12.88
N SER A 32 19.26 3.12 -14.01
CA SER A 32 18.71 2.76 -15.32
C SER A 32 19.23 1.40 -15.81
N ARG A 33 18.51 0.83 -16.79
CA ARG A 33 18.83 -0.43 -17.48
C ARG A 33 18.75 -1.69 -16.61
N ILE A 34 18.03 -1.65 -15.50
CA ILE A 34 17.72 -2.83 -14.69
C ILE A 34 16.45 -3.47 -15.26
N PRO A 35 16.44 -4.77 -15.61
CA PRO A 35 15.22 -5.47 -15.98
C PRO A 35 14.18 -5.39 -14.86
N LEU A 36 12.97 -4.97 -15.19
CA LEU A 36 11.87 -4.88 -14.22
C LEU A 36 10.53 -5.08 -14.91
N ALA A 37 9.76 -6.02 -14.40
CA ALA A 37 8.37 -6.26 -14.75
C ALA A 37 7.51 -6.42 -13.49
N GLU A 38 6.20 -6.27 -13.64
CA GLU A 38 5.23 -6.45 -12.54
C GLU A 38 5.34 -7.84 -11.91
N ALA A 39 5.67 -8.88 -12.69
CA ALA A 39 5.87 -10.24 -12.23
C ALA A 39 7.00 -10.37 -11.18
N ASP A 40 8.04 -9.54 -11.27
CA ASP A 40 9.17 -9.53 -10.32
C ASP A 40 8.73 -9.05 -8.92
N ILE A 41 7.66 -8.24 -8.87
CA ILE A 41 7.09 -7.68 -7.65
C ILE A 41 5.91 -8.54 -7.18
N GLN A 42 5.08 -9.03 -8.09
CA GLN A 42 3.85 -9.78 -7.80
C GLN A 42 4.13 -11.02 -6.94
N HIS A 43 5.24 -11.72 -7.16
CA HIS A 43 5.65 -12.86 -6.32
C HIS A 43 5.67 -12.50 -4.82
N TRP A 44 6.15 -11.31 -4.47
CA TRP A 44 6.23 -10.86 -3.08
C TRP A 44 4.86 -10.45 -2.53
N LEU A 45 4.02 -9.86 -3.37
CA LEU A 45 2.65 -9.51 -3.00
C LEU A 45 1.82 -10.77 -2.75
N ASP A 46 1.94 -11.79 -3.61
CA ASP A 46 1.25 -13.07 -3.45
C ASP A 46 1.65 -13.81 -2.16
N ARG A 47 2.89 -13.62 -1.70
CA ARG A 47 3.36 -14.17 -0.41
C ARG A 47 2.86 -13.36 0.79
N ARG A 48 2.70 -12.05 0.63
CA ARG A 48 2.24 -11.14 1.68
C ARG A 48 0.73 -11.19 1.88
N ARG A 49 -0.03 -11.39 0.79
CA ARG A 49 -1.48 -11.21 0.80
C ARG A 49 -2.15 -12.05 1.89
N PRO A 50 -3.19 -11.52 2.54
CA PRO A 50 -3.95 -12.26 3.53
C PRO A 50 -4.76 -13.41 2.90
N GLY A 51 -5.39 -14.25 3.72
CA GLY A 51 -6.26 -15.33 3.24
C GLY A 51 -5.53 -16.60 2.81
N THR A 52 -4.23 -16.70 3.08
CA THR A 52 -3.42 -17.91 2.85
C THR A 52 -3.70 -19.02 3.87
N SER A 53 -4.38 -18.71 4.98
CA SER A 53 -4.76 -19.66 6.01
C SER A 53 -6.21 -19.47 6.44
N LYS A 54 -6.88 -20.58 6.82
CA LYS A 54 -8.26 -20.59 7.34
C LYS A 54 -8.44 -19.76 8.63
N PHE A 55 -7.34 -19.41 9.30
CA PHE A 55 -7.32 -18.60 10.53
C PHE A 55 -7.05 -17.12 10.28
N THR A 56 -6.80 -16.71 9.02
CA THR A 56 -6.55 -15.33 8.64
C THR A 56 -7.82 -14.70 8.04
N THR A 57 -7.80 -13.38 7.84
CA THR A 57 -8.94 -12.67 7.23
C THR A 57 -9.38 -13.32 5.92
N GLN A 58 -10.69 -13.37 5.70
CA GLN A 58 -11.30 -13.95 4.50
C GLN A 58 -11.23 -13.02 3.29
N ARG A 59 -10.68 -11.80 3.44
CA ARG A 59 -10.49 -10.88 2.32
C ARG A 59 -9.60 -11.51 1.26
N GLN A 60 -10.08 -11.46 0.03
CA GLN A 60 -9.34 -11.90 -1.14
C GLN A 60 -8.99 -10.67 -1.97
N GLU A 61 -7.99 -9.93 -1.50
CA GLU A 61 -7.38 -8.89 -2.32
C GLU A 61 -6.36 -9.57 -3.23
N PRO A 62 -6.49 -9.43 -4.57
CA PRO A 62 -5.52 -10.01 -5.48
C PRO A 62 -4.17 -9.27 -5.43
N ASP A 63 -4.12 -8.09 -4.81
CA ASP A 63 -2.93 -7.25 -4.66
C ASP A 63 -2.16 -7.12 -5.98
N ARG A 64 -2.87 -6.83 -7.08
CA ARG A 64 -2.23 -6.67 -8.40
C ARG A 64 -1.46 -5.36 -8.44
N VAL A 65 -0.17 -5.46 -8.75
CA VAL A 65 0.68 -4.29 -8.95
C VAL A 65 0.65 -3.82 -10.41
N GLU A 66 0.50 -2.52 -10.59
CA GLU A 66 0.68 -1.82 -11.86
C GLU A 66 1.92 -0.93 -11.77
N ILE A 67 2.82 -0.99 -12.75
CA ILE A 67 3.95 -0.05 -12.87
C ILE A 67 3.52 1.13 -13.74
N LEU A 68 3.41 2.31 -13.14
CA LEU A 68 2.90 3.51 -13.80
C LEU A 68 4.00 4.39 -14.44
N SER A 69 5.25 4.27 -13.99
CA SER A 69 6.36 5.09 -14.48
C SER A 69 7.71 4.42 -14.25
N GLY A 70 8.78 5.01 -14.79
CA GLY A 70 10.16 4.62 -14.49
C GLY A 70 10.64 3.34 -15.19
N VAL A 71 9.79 2.71 -16.00
CA VAL A 71 10.11 1.53 -16.82
C VAL A 71 9.69 1.80 -18.27
N PHE A 72 10.56 1.42 -19.21
CA PHE A 72 10.30 1.45 -20.64
C PHE A 72 10.93 0.21 -21.28
N GLU A 73 10.19 -0.49 -22.14
CA GLU A 73 10.64 -1.73 -22.80
C GLU A 73 11.22 -2.79 -21.82
N GLY A 74 10.61 -2.91 -20.63
CA GLY A 74 11.00 -3.91 -19.63
C GLY A 74 12.27 -3.59 -18.84
N VAL A 75 12.81 -2.37 -18.97
CA VAL A 75 13.96 -1.90 -18.19
C VAL A 75 13.70 -0.56 -17.52
N THR A 76 14.33 -0.34 -16.38
CA THR A 76 14.25 0.93 -15.65
C THR A 76 14.91 2.06 -16.45
N THR A 77 14.32 3.25 -16.38
CA THR A 77 14.83 4.42 -17.12
C THR A 77 15.79 5.29 -16.31
N GLY A 78 15.85 5.08 -14.99
CA GLY A 78 16.51 5.98 -14.05
C GLY A 78 15.57 7.04 -13.46
N ALA A 79 14.37 7.21 -14.03
CA ALA A 79 13.32 8.03 -13.46
C ALA A 79 12.61 7.28 -12.31
N PRO A 80 11.89 7.98 -11.43
CA PRO A 80 11.14 7.34 -10.35
C PRO A 80 10.15 6.29 -10.86
N VAL A 81 10.15 5.13 -10.20
CA VAL A 81 9.24 4.02 -10.48
C VAL A 81 8.02 4.16 -9.58
N SER A 82 6.86 4.42 -10.17
CA SER A 82 5.59 4.51 -9.47
C SER A 82 4.86 3.18 -9.54
N LEU A 83 4.42 2.68 -8.38
CA LEU A 83 3.68 1.45 -8.21
C LEU A 83 2.28 1.75 -7.68
N LEU A 84 1.27 1.09 -8.25
CA LEU A 84 -0.13 1.19 -7.88
C LEU A 84 -0.69 -0.19 -7.56
N ILE A 85 -1.47 -0.29 -6.49
CA ILE A 85 -2.26 -1.48 -6.15
C ILE A 85 -3.69 -1.00 -5.83
N ARG A 86 -4.68 -1.54 -6.54
CA ARG A 86 -6.09 -1.21 -6.31
C ARG A 86 -6.66 -2.05 -5.19
N ASN A 87 -7.48 -1.43 -4.34
CA ASN A 87 -8.22 -2.12 -3.28
C ASN A 87 -9.58 -2.59 -3.85
N GLU A 88 -9.80 -3.90 -4.00
CA GLU A 88 -10.98 -4.47 -4.65
C GLU A 88 -12.09 -4.92 -3.68
N ASP A 89 -11.77 -5.36 -2.46
CA ASP A 89 -12.73 -5.90 -1.47
C ASP A 89 -12.93 -4.94 -0.28
N GLN A 90 -13.30 -3.69 -0.59
CA GLN A 90 -13.66 -2.70 0.42
C GLN A 90 -15.07 -2.92 0.95
N ARG A 91 -15.22 -3.82 1.91
CA ARG A 91 -16.51 -4.03 2.61
C ARG A 91 -16.74 -2.95 3.66
N SER A 92 -17.28 -1.82 3.24
CA SER A 92 -17.63 -0.70 4.12
C SER A 92 -18.71 -1.01 5.17
N LYS A 93 -19.50 -2.08 4.99
CA LYS A 93 -20.63 -2.43 5.87
C LYS A 93 -20.24 -2.93 7.27
N ASP A 94 -19.03 -3.42 7.48
CA ASP A 94 -18.61 -4.03 8.75
C ASP A 94 -18.13 -3.03 9.81
N TYR A 95 -18.14 -1.72 9.49
CA TYR A 95 -17.44 -0.69 10.28
C TYR A 95 -18.36 0.26 11.07
N GLY A 96 -19.68 0.09 10.99
CA GLY A 96 -20.65 0.99 11.63
C GLY A 96 -20.45 1.13 13.14
N GLU A 97 -20.19 0.02 13.85
CA GLU A 97 -19.95 0.06 15.31
C GLU A 97 -18.58 0.65 15.68
N ILE A 98 -17.61 0.65 14.75
CA ILE A 98 -16.26 1.20 14.96
C ILE A 98 -16.29 2.73 14.85
N ALA A 99 -17.27 3.28 14.12
CA ALA A 99 -17.47 4.73 14.01
C ALA A 99 -17.74 5.41 15.36
N GLU A 100 -18.30 4.68 16.33
CA GLU A 100 -18.67 5.26 17.63
C GLU A 100 -17.71 4.90 18.77
N ARG A 101 -16.70 4.04 18.52
CA ARG A 101 -15.83 3.49 19.57
C ARG A 101 -14.35 3.55 19.18
N TYR A 102 -13.48 3.78 20.17
CA TYR A 102 -12.04 3.59 20.01
C TYR A 102 -11.67 2.15 20.37
N ARG A 103 -11.05 1.41 19.46
CA ARG A 103 -10.67 0.01 19.68
C ARG A 103 -9.41 -0.05 20.56
N PRO A 104 -9.42 -0.78 21.67
CA PRO A 104 -8.23 -0.97 22.49
C PRO A 104 -7.06 -1.55 21.69
N GLY A 105 -5.89 -0.94 21.79
CA GLY A 105 -4.67 -1.36 21.07
C GLY A 105 -4.58 -0.89 19.61
N HIS A 106 -5.59 -0.19 19.08
CA HIS A 106 -5.54 0.42 17.75
C HIS A 106 -5.17 1.90 17.80
N ALA A 107 -4.79 2.45 16.65
CA ALA A 107 -4.39 3.85 16.51
C ALA A 107 -5.55 4.86 16.60
N ASP A 108 -6.80 4.40 16.75
CA ASP A 108 -8.01 5.21 16.59
C ASP A 108 -7.97 6.53 17.40
N ILE A 109 -7.74 6.44 18.72
CA ILE A 109 -7.70 7.62 19.61
C ILE A 109 -6.47 8.50 19.33
N THR A 110 -5.31 7.89 19.09
CA THR A 110 -4.07 8.64 18.84
C THR A 110 -4.11 9.39 17.52
N TYR A 111 -4.77 8.83 16.51
CA TYR A 111 -4.94 9.45 15.20
C TYR A 111 -5.88 10.66 15.30
N ASP A 112 -7.02 10.47 15.97
CA ASP A 112 -8.02 11.52 16.19
C ASP A 112 -7.44 12.68 17.03
N MET A 113 -6.77 12.39 18.14
CA MET A 113 -6.12 13.41 18.96
C MET A 113 -5.01 14.16 18.22
N LYS A 114 -4.32 13.52 17.27
CA LYS A 114 -3.21 14.13 16.54
C LYS A 114 -3.67 14.99 15.37
N TYR A 115 -4.67 14.53 14.62
CA TYR A 115 -5.08 15.13 13.34
C TYR A 115 -6.48 15.74 13.36
N GLY A 116 -7.28 15.52 14.41
CA GLY A 116 -8.66 16.03 14.53
C GLY A 116 -9.65 15.38 13.56
N ILE A 117 -9.25 14.32 12.87
CA ILE A 117 -10.07 13.55 11.94
C ILE A 117 -9.70 12.08 12.07
N ARG A 118 -10.70 11.21 11.96
CA ARG A 118 -10.54 9.76 11.99
C ARG A 118 -11.34 9.11 10.88
N ASP A 119 -10.66 8.45 9.95
CA ASP A 119 -11.31 7.47 9.08
C ASP A 119 -11.51 6.18 9.88
N TYR A 120 -12.77 5.85 10.17
CA TYR A 120 -13.14 4.69 10.97
C TYR A 120 -13.42 3.44 10.12
N ARG A 121 -13.38 3.59 8.80
CA ARG A 121 -13.63 2.51 7.83
C ARG A 121 -12.53 1.47 7.83
#